data_AF-A0A158P6G4-F1
#
_entry.id   AF-A0A158P6G4-F1
#
_cell.length_a   1.000
_cell.length_b   1.000
_cell.length_c   1.000
_cell.angle_alpha   90.00
_cell.angle_beta   90.00
_cell.angle_gamma   90.00
#
_symmetry.space_group_name_H-M   'P 1'
#
loop_
_entity.id
_entity.type
_entity.pdbx_description
1 polymer ?
#
loop_
_entity_poly.entity_id
_entity_poly.type
_entity_poly.pdbx_seq_one_letter_code
_entity_poly.pdbx_strand_id
1 'polypeptide(L)'
;MSMPWETMKATLYLDDGSSYVGQLFGATKSVVGEIVFQTGMMGYVESLTDPSYAEQLLTLTYPMIGNYGVPSQDSMDSHGLPYVFEKNEHNHWQAVESLTSLLRKAGVPGLSGIDIRMLTKKIREQGTMKAKLVIDSDDASKYEFRDINEGNLVAVVSRKTPVTFGTGDVTVLAVDCGMKNNQIRCLVERGVRVTVVPYGNRGHNQPCTHSGTGRCLITSQNHGFAVDATSLPDDWRILFTNENDETNEGIVHTTKPFFSVQFHPEHTAGPSDSEFLFDVFVNAIRLRKSGKACCVNDMITAALRFDSNYHIRQQKKVLVLGSGGLTIGQAGEFDYSGAQALKALKEAGIRTVLINPNVATVQTSKGFADFTYFLPITKEYVTDVIKKERPTGILCTFGGQTALNCAIDLYKDKIFEQFHVDVTSIGERVAPSRAATTLRGAIEAAELLGYPVLVRAAFALGGLGSGFANNRAELIAIAQQALAHSDQVLIDKSLKGWKEIEYEVVRDAFDNCITVAPSQTLTDKEYNMLRTCAIKVIRHFGIIGECNIQYALDPSSDTVCFLYISNTIF
;
A
#
# COMPACT_ATOMS: atom_id res chain seq x y z
N MET A 1 47.32 -14.67 4.08
CA MET A 1 46.32 -14.23 3.09
C MET A 1 44.96 -14.52 3.68
N SER A 2 44.10 -13.53 3.86
CA SER A 2 42.69 -13.73 4.20
C SER A 2 41.93 -14.18 2.95
N MET A 3 40.98 -15.11 3.11
CA MET A 3 40.06 -15.44 2.02
C MET A 3 39.11 -14.25 1.75
N PRO A 4 38.66 -14.03 0.51
CA PRO A 4 37.58 -13.08 0.22
C PRO A 4 36.32 -13.49 0.98
N TRP A 5 35.74 -12.54 1.72
CA TRP A 5 34.58 -12.77 2.60
C TRP A 5 33.33 -13.24 1.82
N GLU A 6 33.24 -12.91 0.53
CA GLU A 6 32.26 -13.39 -0.46
C GLU A 6 32.18 -14.93 -0.58
N THR A 7 33.14 -15.66 -0.01
CA THR A 7 33.18 -17.13 -0.02
C THR A 7 32.90 -17.78 1.33
N MET A 8 32.71 -17.01 2.41
CA MET A 8 32.40 -17.57 3.72
C MET A 8 30.95 -18.08 3.78
N LYS A 9 30.80 -19.30 4.26
CA LYS A 9 29.51 -19.92 4.55
C LYS A 9 29.21 -19.88 6.03
N ALA A 10 27.91 -19.88 6.33
CA ALA A 10 27.41 -20.10 7.66
C ALA A 10 26.14 -20.95 7.59
N THR A 11 25.86 -21.64 8.69
CA THR A 11 24.72 -22.52 8.85
C THR A 11 23.80 -21.98 9.94
N LEU A 12 22.56 -21.70 9.57
CA LEU A 12 21.47 -21.43 10.50
C LEU A 12 20.95 -22.78 11.01
N TYR A 13 21.02 -23.02 12.32
CA TYR A 13 20.42 -24.19 12.98
C TYR A 13 19.18 -23.77 13.78
N LEU A 14 18.16 -24.61 13.77
CA LEU A 14 16.97 -24.49 14.62
C LEU A 14 16.96 -25.59 15.69
N ASP A 15 16.25 -25.34 16.79
CA ASP A 15 16.05 -26.26 17.92
C ASP A 15 15.32 -27.56 17.54
N ASP A 16 14.46 -27.53 16.52
CA ASP A 16 13.85 -28.74 15.92
C ASP A 16 14.84 -29.64 15.15
N GLY A 17 16.13 -29.28 15.14
CA GLY A 17 17.21 -30.05 14.54
C GLY A 17 17.41 -29.80 13.04
N SER A 18 16.59 -28.96 12.41
CA SER A 18 16.81 -28.55 11.01
C SER A 18 17.89 -27.48 10.85
N SER A 19 18.49 -27.43 9.65
CA SER A 19 19.58 -26.51 9.35
C SER A 19 19.54 -26.00 7.91
N TYR A 20 19.96 -24.76 7.71
CA TYR A 20 19.98 -24.05 6.43
C TYR A 20 21.37 -23.45 6.20
N VAL A 21 22.10 -23.98 5.20
CA VAL A 21 23.44 -23.51 4.82
C VAL A 21 23.31 -22.39 3.79
N GLY A 22 23.98 -21.26 4.01
CA GLY A 22 23.94 -20.11 3.12
C GLY A 22 25.27 -19.35 3.03
N GLN A 23 25.24 -18.19 2.39
CA GLN A 23 26.38 -17.26 2.28
C GLN A 23 26.33 -16.22 3.41
N LEU A 24 27.45 -16.02 4.10
CA LEU A 24 27.55 -15.06 5.20
C LEU A 24 27.77 -13.64 4.65
N PHE A 25 26.98 -12.68 5.13
CA PHE A 25 27.21 -11.24 4.89
C PHE A 25 27.15 -10.44 6.19
N GLY A 26 27.46 -9.14 6.14
CA GLY A 26 27.60 -8.30 7.33
C GLY A 26 28.89 -8.58 8.11
N ALA A 27 28.76 -8.81 9.41
CA ALA A 27 29.86 -9.10 10.33
C ALA A 27 30.22 -10.59 10.39
N THR A 28 31.52 -10.89 10.52
CA THR A 28 32.04 -12.25 10.72
C THR A 28 31.91 -12.66 12.19
N LYS A 29 30.69 -13.00 12.62
CA LYS A 29 30.39 -13.44 14.00
C LYS A 29 29.26 -14.47 14.04
N SER A 30 29.45 -15.56 14.78
CA SER A 30 28.39 -16.52 15.13
C SER A 30 27.51 -16.00 16.27
N VAL A 31 26.19 -16.23 16.21
CA VAL A 31 25.17 -15.69 17.14
C VAL A 31 24.07 -16.70 17.48
N VAL A 32 23.41 -16.50 18.62
CA VAL A 32 22.23 -17.25 19.10
C VAL A 32 21.08 -16.26 19.29
N GLY A 33 19.85 -16.67 19.01
CA GLY A 33 18.64 -15.87 19.24
C GLY A 33 17.36 -16.67 19.03
N GLU A 34 16.22 -16.00 19.11
CA GLU A 34 14.94 -16.53 18.65
C GLU A 34 14.72 -16.12 17.18
N ILE A 35 14.28 -17.04 16.32
CA ILE A 35 14.00 -16.73 14.92
C ILE A 35 12.55 -16.33 14.70
N VAL A 36 12.38 -15.23 13.96
CA VAL A 36 11.09 -14.66 13.56
C VAL A 36 11.08 -14.42 12.05
N PHE A 37 9.92 -14.09 11.49
CA PHE A 37 9.81 -13.58 10.13
C PHE A 37 8.99 -12.30 10.08
N GLN A 38 9.27 -11.45 9.10
CA GLN A 38 8.49 -10.23 8.82
C GLN A 38 8.08 -10.19 7.35
N THR A 39 6.77 -10.04 7.14
CA THR A 39 6.05 -9.98 5.86
C THR A 39 6.25 -8.68 5.06
N GLY A 40 6.99 -7.72 5.60
CA GLY A 40 7.22 -6.42 4.97
C GLY A 40 8.04 -6.54 3.68
N MET A 41 7.51 -6.00 2.58
CA MET A 41 8.21 -5.92 1.28
C MET A 41 9.20 -4.73 1.20
N MET A 42 8.99 -3.72 2.05
CA MET A 42 9.74 -2.47 2.12
C MET A 42 10.23 -2.22 3.55
N GLY A 43 11.15 -1.29 3.71
CA GLY A 43 11.55 -0.78 5.01
C GLY A 43 12.55 -1.68 5.75
N TYR A 44 13.47 -2.36 5.05
CA TYR A 44 14.38 -3.30 5.70
C TYR A 44 15.40 -2.61 6.63
N VAL A 45 15.74 -1.34 6.40
CA VAL A 45 16.66 -0.59 7.28
C VAL A 45 15.92 -0.20 8.56
N GLU A 46 14.74 0.36 8.38
CA GLU A 46 13.78 0.74 9.40
C GLU A 46 13.48 -0.46 10.31
N SER A 47 13.22 -1.63 9.71
CA SER A 47 12.96 -2.90 10.40
C SER A 47 14.19 -3.45 11.12
N LEU A 48 15.40 -3.38 10.53
CA LEU A 48 16.64 -3.79 11.19
C LEU A 48 17.07 -2.83 12.32
N THR A 49 16.55 -1.60 12.34
CA THR A 49 16.69 -0.64 13.45
C THR A 49 15.53 -0.65 14.43
N ASP A 50 14.47 -1.42 14.18
CA ASP A 50 13.33 -1.53 15.09
C ASP A 50 13.80 -2.26 16.37
N PRO A 51 13.81 -1.59 17.54
CA PRO A 51 14.50 -2.16 18.71
C PRO A 51 13.86 -3.46 19.19
N SER A 52 12.62 -3.72 18.82
CA SER A 52 11.90 -4.94 19.17
C SER A 52 12.56 -6.24 18.73
N TYR A 53 13.35 -6.23 17.65
CA TYR A 53 14.13 -7.39 17.15
C TYR A 53 15.42 -7.66 17.94
N ALA A 54 15.61 -7.03 19.10
CA ALA A 54 16.76 -7.31 19.96
C ALA A 54 16.83 -8.80 20.37
N GLU A 55 18.04 -9.35 20.27
CA GLU A 55 18.36 -10.78 20.47
C GLU A 55 17.63 -11.75 19.51
N GLN A 56 17.00 -11.26 18.44
CA GLN A 56 16.33 -12.09 17.42
C GLN A 56 17.10 -12.22 16.11
N LEU A 57 16.78 -13.30 15.38
CA LEU A 57 17.18 -13.54 14.00
C LEU A 57 15.98 -13.21 13.10
N LEU A 58 16.07 -12.12 12.34
CA LEU A 58 14.97 -11.61 11.51
C LEU A 58 14.99 -12.23 10.09
N THR A 59 14.02 -13.08 9.80
CA THR A 59 13.77 -13.59 8.43
C THR A 59 12.90 -12.58 7.66
N LEU A 60 13.53 -11.76 6.81
CA LEU A 60 12.79 -10.91 5.87
C LEU A 60 12.19 -11.79 4.77
N THR A 61 10.87 -11.76 4.57
CA THR A 61 10.21 -12.63 3.57
C THR A 61 10.37 -12.14 2.13
N TYR A 62 10.83 -10.90 1.93
CA TYR A 62 11.06 -10.34 0.61
C TYR A 62 12.41 -10.81 0.06
N PRO A 63 12.48 -11.37 -1.16
CA PRO A 63 13.67 -12.10 -1.63
C PRO A 63 14.82 -11.20 -2.09
N MET A 64 14.60 -9.89 -2.27
CA MET A 64 15.61 -8.93 -2.76
C MET A 64 15.77 -7.80 -1.74
N ILE A 65 16.76 -7.96 -0.86
CA ILE A 65 17.08 -7.05 0.24
C ILE A 65 18.41 -6.33 -0.04
N GLY A 66 18.47 -5.03 0.25
CA GLY A 66 19.66 -4.20 0.03
C GLY A 66 19.62 -3.31 -1.23
N ASN A 67 18.59 -3.46 -2.08
CA ASN A 67 18.46 -2.79 -3.39
C ASN A 67 18.64 -1.26 -3.33
N TYR A 68 17.99 -0.60 -2.37
CA TYR A 68 18.06 0.85 -2.15
C TYR A 68 19.16 1.25 -1.16
N GLY A 69 20.08 0.32 -0.85
CA GLY A 69 21.17 0.51 0.08
C GLY A 69 20.68 0.76 1.51
N VAL A 70 21.49 1.48 2.27
CA VAL A 70 21.16 2.02 3.58
C VAL A 70 21.14 3.54 3.42
N PRO A 71 20.06 4.25 3.79
CA PRO A 71 20.19 5.65 4.11
C PRO A 71 20.96 5.75 5.44
N SER A 72 22.08 6.47 5.37
CA SER A 72 22.31 7.61 6.24
C SER A 72 22.13 7.39 7.77
N GLN A 73 23.22 7.42 8.57
CA GLN A 73 23.13 7.35 10.06
C GLN A 73 23.94 8.39 10.92
N ASP A 74 24.34 9.58 10.44
CA ASP A 74 24.93 10.64 11.31
C ASP A 74 24.31 12.07 11.29
N SER A 75 23.98 12.70 10.15
CA SER A 75 23.51 14.10 10.15
C SER A 75 22.09 14.26 10.71
N MET A 76 21.93 15.08 11.74
CA MET A 76 20.65 15.17 12.46
C MET A 76 19.59 15.95 11.68
N ASP A 77 18.36 15.45 11.68
CA ASP A 77 17.17 16.23 11.31
C ASP A 77 16.93 17.40 12.30
N SER A 78 15.94 18.24 12.01
CA SER A 78 15.56 19.40 12.82
C SER A 78 15.15 19.09 14.27
N HIS A 79 15.09 17.80 14.64
CA HIS A 79 14.71 17.32 15.97
C HIS A 79 15.82 16.51 16.66
N GLY A 80 16.97 16.31 16.00
CA GLY A 80 18.13 15.64 16.57
C GLY A 80 18.30 14.16 16.19
N LEU A 81 17.82 13.72 15.02
CA LEU A 81 17.81 12.29 14.64
C LEU A 81 18.56 12.01 13.30
N PRO A 82 19.43 10.98 13.19
CA PRO A 82 20.62 10.96 12.29
C PRO A 82 20.51 10.47 10.81
N TYR A 83 21.42 10.96 9.92
CA TYR A 83 21.56 10.69 8.47
C TYR A 83 22.97 11.00 7.77
N VAL A 84 23.98 10.11 7.53
CA VAL A 84 25.21 10.34 6.67
C VAL A 84 25.98 9.05 6.16
N PHE A 85 27.04 9.16 5.31
CA PHE A 85 27.28 8.39 4.05
C PHE A 85 28.44 7.32 3.88
N GLU A 86 28.36 6.35 2.90
CA GLU A 86 29.41 5.97 1.85
C GLU A 86 29.22 4.64 1.02
N LYS A 87 29.47 4.67 -0.31
CA LYS A 87 28.81 3.93 -1.43
C LYS A 87 29.32 2.53 -1.86
N ASN A 88 28.42 1.61 -2.28
CA ASN A 88 28.58 0.58 -3.35
C ASN A 88 27.40 -0.44 -3.51
N GLU A 89 27.18 -0.91 -4.75
CA GLU A 89 26.22 -1.97 -5.18
C GLU A 89 24.73 -1.79 -4.80
N HIS A 90 24.29 -0.55 -4.61
CA HIS A 90 22.88 -0.17 -4.46
C HIS A 90 22.53 1.00 -5.38
N ASN A 91 21.24 1.24 -5.66
CA ASN A 91 20.81 2.33 -6.52
C ASN A 91 19.54 3.04 -6.00
N HIS A 92 19.74 4.02 -5.13
CA HIS A 92 18.73 4.99 -4.71
C HIS A 92 19.42 6.33 -4.35
N TRP A 93 18.75 7.47 -4.50
CA TRP A 93 19.39 8.79 -4.34
C TRP A 93 19.73 9.17 -2.89
N GLN A 94 18.96 8.63 -1.93
CA GLN A 94 19.29 8.65 -0.50
C GLN A 94 20.17 7.47 -0.07
N ALA A 95 20.46 6.50 -0.96
CA ALA A 95 21.33 5.39 -0.62
C ALA A 95 22.72 5.93 -0.32
N VAL A 96 23.25 5.53 0.82
CA VAL A 96 24.59 5.93 1.20
C VAL A 96 25.53 4.76 1.22
N GLU A 97 25.22 3.68 1.95
CA GLU A 97 26.12 2.54 2.11
C GLU A 97 25.43 1.20 1.85
N SER A 98 26.21 0.14 1.62
CA SER A 98 25.64 -1.19 1.41
C SER A 98 25.15 -1.75 2.75
N LEU A 99 24.08 -2.56 2.71
CA LEU A 99 23.57 -3.23 3.90
C LEU A 99 24.66 -4.10 4.57
N THR A 100 25.50 -4.76 3.76
CA THR A 100 26.69 -5.49 4.20
C THR A 100 27.69 -4.62 4.98
N SER A 101 27.86 -3.35 4.61
CA SER A 101 28.72 -2.40 5.32
C SER A 101 28.11 -1.99 6.67
N LEU A 102 26.83 -1.59 6.69
CA LEU A 102 26.12 -1.24 7.93
C LEU A 102 26.16 -2.39 8.94
N LEU A 103 25.75 -3.59 8.53
CA LEU A 103 25.72 -4.77 9.40
C LEU A 103 27.11 -5.11 9.94
N ARG A 104 28.17 -4.93 9.13
CA ARG A 104 29.55 -5.12 9.56
C ARG A 104 30.00 -4.08 10.59
N LYS A 105 29.66 -2.80 10.40
CA LYS A 105 29.91 -1.72 11.38
C LYS A 105 29.18 -1.98 12.71
N ALA A 106 27.95 -2.46 12.63
CA ALA A 106 27.10 -2.78 13.79
C ALA A 106 27.46 -4.11 14.49
N GLY A 107 28.36 -4.92 13.92
CA GLY A 107 28.72 -6.24 14.47
C GLY A 107 27.63 -7.32 14.31
N VAL A 108 26.71 -7.13 13.37
CA VAL A 108 25.57 -8.01 13.09
C VAL A 108 25.87 -8.91 11.88
N PRO A 109 25.72 -10.24 11.99
CA PRO A 109 25.83 -11.15 10.86
C PRO A 109 24.50 -11.25 10.09
N GLY A 110 24.57 -11.58 8.80
CA GLY A 110 23.41 -11.91 7.95
C GLY A 110 23.67 -13.19 7.14
N LEU A 111 22.61 -13.90 6.78
CA LEU A 111 22.66 -15.12 5.97
C LEU A 111 21.81 -14.96 4.71
N SER A 112 22.37 -15.25 3.53
CA SER A 112 21.67 -15.22 2.24
C SER A 112 21.76 -16.56 1.51
N GLY A 113 20.98 -16.72 0.43
CA GLY A 113 20.98 -17.95 -0.38
C GLY A 113 20.21 -19.14 0.20
N ILE A 114 19.38 -18.93 1.22
CA ILE A 114 18.51 -19.95 1.84
C ILE A 114 17.05 -19.82 1.37
N ASP A 115 16.26 -20.89 1.44
CA ASP A 115 14.82 -20.85 1.18
C ASP A 115 14.06 -20.20 2.36
N ILE A 116 13.97 -18.87 2.30
CA ILE A 116 13.20 -18.04 3.24
C ILE A 116 11.71 -18.40 3.28
N ARG A 117 11.13 -19.00 2.23
CA ARG A 117 9.71 -19.38 2.19
C ARG A 117 9.46 -20.69 2.93
N MET A 118 10.35 -21.68 2.75
CA MET A 118 10.35 -22.91 3.55
C MET A 118 10.55 -22.59 5.04
N LEU A 119 11.49 -21.69 5.35
CA LEU A 119 11.76 -21.24 6.72
C LEU A 119 10.55 -20.51 7.33
N THR A 120 9.97 -19.55 6.61
CA THR A 120 8.76 -18.81 7.04
C THR A 120 7.59 -19.74 7.32
N LYS A 121 7.35 -20.74 6.46
CA LYS A 121 6.32 -21.77 6.72
C LYS A 121 6.54 -22.49 8.05
N LYS A 122 7.79 -22.92 8.30
CA LYS A 122 8.13 -23.67 9.52
C LYS A 122 7.90 -22.84 10.78
N ILE A 123 8.40 -21.60 10.82
CA ILE A 123 8.20 -20.70 11.97
C ILE A 123 6.70 -20.45 12.20
N ARG A 124 5.92 -20.21 11.14
CA ARG A 124 4.46 -20.07 11.25
C ARG A 124 3.74 -21.35 11.72
N GLU A 125 4.30 -22.53 11.44
CA GLU A 125 3.72 -23.83 11.78
C GLU A 125 4.13 -24.33 13.19
N GLN A 126 5.22 -23.79 13.79
CA GLN A 126 5.71 -24.17 15.12
C GLN A 126 5.64 -23.04 16.17
N GLY A 127 5.45 -21.78 15.77
CA GLY A 127 5.60 -20.60 16.63
C GLY A 127 7.03 -20.04 16.56
N THR A 128 7.40 -19.18 17.50
CA THR A 128 8.80 -18.75 17.61
C THR A 128 9.70 -19.92 17.99
N MET A 129 10.86 -20.01 17.33
CA MET A 129 11.80 -21.12 17.47
C MET A 129 13.16 -20.62 17.93
N LYS A 130 13.90 -21.42 18.71
CA LYS A 130 15.25 -21.07 19.16
C LYS A 130 16.23 -21.42 18.05
N ALA A 131 17.14 -20.50 17.77
CA ALA A 131 17.98 -20.55 16.58
C ALA A 131 19.41 -20.07 16.84
N LYS A 132 20.33 -20.50 15.98
CA LYS A 132 21.70 -20.00 15.98
C LYS A 132 22.27 -19.95 14.56
N LEU A 133 22.92 -18.84 14.24
CA LEU A 133 23.69 -18.67 13.02
C LEU A 133 25.16 -18.88 13.36
N VAL A 134 25.74 -19.98 12.88
CA VAL A 134 27.13 -20.35 13.16
C VAL A 134 27.92 -20.38 11.86
N ILE A 135 29.09 -19.74 11.83
CA ILE A 135 30.01 -19.77 10.69
C ILE A 135 30.59 -21.18 10.56
N ASP A 136 30.73 -21.70 9.33
CA ASP A 136 31.18 -23.08 9.09
C ASP A 136 32.62 -23.38 9.61
N SER A 137 33.38 -22.35 10.02
CA SER A 137 34.67 -22.47 10.71
C SER A 137 34.59 -22.66 12.23
N ASP A 138 33.43 -22.35 12.82
CA ASP A 138 33.23 -22.31 14.25
C ASP A 138 32.63 -23.64 14.76
N ASP A 139 32.94 -23.96 16.01
CA ASP A 139 32.40 -25.14 16.67
C ASP A 139 30.97 -24.89 17.16
N ALA A 140 30.00 -25.35 16.37
CA ALA A 140 28.57 -25.19 16.65
C ALA A 140 28.09 -25.80 17.98
N SER A 141 28.88 -26.64 18.66
CA SER A 141 28.56 -27.14 20.00
C SER A 141 28.74 -26.09 21.10
N LYS A 142 29.58 -25.06 20.87
CA LYS A 142 29.85 -23.97 21.81
C LYS A 142 28.74 -22.90 21.87
N TYR A 143 27.71 -23.05 21.05
CA TYR A 143 26.57 -22.14 20.94
C TYR A 143 25.31 -22.90 21.34
N GLU A 144 24.95 -22.86 22.61
CA GLU A 144 23.72 -23.47 23.13
C GLU A 144 22.49 -22.67 22.67
N PHE A 145 21.35 -23.35 22.47
CA PHE A 145 20.09 -22.66 22.19
C PHE A 145 19.59 -21.98 23.48
N ARG A 146 19.21 -20.71 23.37
CA ARG A 146 18.70 -19.92 24.50
C ARG A 146 17.30 -19.39 24.19
N ASP A 147 16.43 -19.38 25.19
CA ASP A 147 15.21 -18.57 25.13
C ASP A 147 15.56 -17.11 25.43
N ILE A 148 15.16 -16.20 24.55
CA ILE A 148 15.40 -14.77 24.79
C ILE A 148 14.31 -14.16 25.67
N ASN A 149 13.13 -14.80 25.74
CA ASN A 149 11.96 -14.33 26.50
C ASN A 149 12.08 -14.60 28.00
N GLU A 150 13.01 -15.48 28.42
CA GLU A 150 13.48 -15.59 29.81
C GLU A 150 14.19 -14.31 30.29
N GLY A 151 14.66 -13.48 29.35
CA GLY A 151 15.28 -12.18 29.63
C GLY A 151 14.30 -11.01 29.50
N ASN A 152 14.52 -9.96 30.28
CA ASN A 152 13.80 -8.69 30.10
C ASN A 152 14.37 -7.92 28.90
N LEU A 153 13.97 -8.31 27.69
CA LEU A 153 14.38 -7.66 26.43
C LEU A 153 14.10 -6.15 26.43
N VAL A 154 13.05 -5.71 27.11
CA VAL A 154 12.72 -4.28 27.27
C VAL A 154 13.78 -3.54 28.08
N ALA A 155 14.33 -4.15 29.13
CA ALA A 155 15.47 -3.60 29.85
C ALA A 155 16.76 -3.55 28.99
N VAL A 156 16.86 -4.36 27.93
CA VAL A 156 17.93 -4.28 26.92
C VAL A 156 17.73 -3.05 26.03
N VAL A 157 16.52 -2.85 25.47
CA VAL A 157 16.30 -1.88 24.36
C VAL A 157 15.89 -0.47 24.79
N SER A 158 15.22 -0.34 25.93
CA SER A 158 14.82 0.96 26.47
C SER A 158 16.03 1.86 26.71
N ARG A 159 15.88 3.17 26.49
CA ARG A 159 16.80 4.19 27.00
C ARG A 159 16.96 4.02 28.51
N LYS A 160 18.19 4.22 29.01
CA LYS A 160 18.54 4.02 30.43
C LYS A 160 18.28 5.24 31.31
N THR A 161 18.03 6.38 30.68
CA THR A 161 17.72 7.67 31.30
C THR A 161 16.58 8.33 30.53
N PRO A 162 15.71 9.13 31.19
CA PRO A 162 14.72 9.94 30.48
C PRO A 162 15.41 10.94 29.56
N VAL A 163 15.04 10.93 28.27
CA VAL A 163 15.47 11.92 27.27
C VAL A 163 14.25 12.71 26.82
N THR A 164 14.39 14.02 26.65
CA THR A 164 13.30 14.93 26.26
C THR A 164 13.54 15.53 24.88
N PHE A 165 12.51 15.50 24.03
CA PHE A 165 12.53 15.97 22.64
C PHE A 165 11.44 17.02 22.41
N GLY A 166 11.69 17.98 21.53
CA GLY A 166 10.75 19.07 21.21
C GLY A 166 10.61 20.13 22.30
N THR A 167 10.06 21.29 21.92
CA THR A 167 10.00 22.50 22.78
C THR A 167 8.58 22.89 23.23
N GLY A 168 7.54 22.23 22.72
CA GLY A 168 6.14 22.69 22.83
C GLY A 168 5.47 22.65 24.20
N ASP A 169 4.31 23.33 24.29
CA ASP A 169 3.53 23.60 25.52
C ASP A 169 2.69 22.42 26.02
N VAL A 170 2.58 21.35 25.23
CA VAL A 170 2.01 20.07 25.64
C VAL A 170 3.17 19.15 25.97
N THR A 171 3.22 18.62 27.20
CA THR A 171 4.25 17.64 27.60
C THR A 171 3.63 16.27 27.70
N VAL A 172 4.26 15.28 27.07
CA VAL A 172 3.87 13.87 27.06
C VAL A 172 5.00 13.03 27.64
N LEU A 173 4.71 12.25 28.67
CA LEU A 173 5.59 11.16 29.11
C LEU A 173 5.18 9.92 28.30
N ALA A 174 5.98 9.61 27.29
CA ALA A 174 5.86 8.42 26.46
C ALA A 174 6.62 7.26 27.08
N VAL A 175 6.20 6.04 26.76
CA VAL A 175 6.80 4.82 27.28
C VAL A 175 7.81 4.27 26.25
N ASP A 176 9.05 4.00 26.64
CA ASP A 176 10.15 3.60 25.77
C ASP A 176 10.09 2.13 25.41
N CYS A 177 9.23 1.80 24.46
CA CYS A 177 8.94 0.41 24.18
C CYS A 177 10.13 -0.42 23.60
N GLY A 178 11.31 0.19 23.42
CA GLY A 178 11.91 0.13 22.10
C GLY A 178 11.22 1.16 21.21
N MET A 179 10.96 2.35 21.77
CA MET A 179 10.14 3.39 21.15
C MET A 179 10.81 3.84 19.85
N LYS A 180 10.17 3.47 18.74
CA LYS A 180 10.58 3.84 17.38
C LYS A 180 10.67 5.35 17.30
N ASN A 181 11.75 5.87 16.74
CA ASN A 181 12.01 7.33 16.70
C ASN A 181 10.89 8.12 15.99
N ASN A 182 10.07 7.47 15.14
CA ASN A 182 8.95 8.13 14.51
C ASN A 182 7.81 8.51 15.47
N GLN A 183 7.60 7.77 16.58
CA GLN A 183 6.65 8.17 17.64
C GLN A 183 7.00 9.55 18.20
N ILE A 184 8.31 9.82 18.32
CA ILE A 184 8.84 11.09 18.81
C ILE A 184 8.61 12.19 17.76
N ARG A 185 8.88 11.93 16.47
CA ARG A 185 8.64 12.88 15.37
C ARG A 185 7.18 13.29 15.25
N CYS A 186 6.26 12.32 15.10
CA CYS A 186 4.82 12.58 14.91
C CYS A 186 4.23 13.44 16.04
N LEU A 187 4.73 13.32 17.27
CA LEU A 187 4.36 14.16 18.41
C LEU A 187 5.04 15.55 18.36
N VAL A 188 6.36 15.61 18.15
CA VAL A 188 7.12 16.87 18.16
C VAL A 188 6.66 17.83 17.05
N GLU A 189 6.41 17.32 15.84
CA GLU A 189 5.85 18.08 14.71
C GLU A 189 4.48 18.70 15.04
N ARG A 190 3.67 18.03 15.87
CA ARG A 190 2.36 18.51 16.34
C ARG A 190 2.45 19.49 17.52
N GLY A 191 3.65 19.98 17.85
CA GLY A 191 3.89 20.97 18.91
C GLY A 191 3.93 20.37 20.32
N VAL A 192 4.37 19.12 20.45
CA VAL A 192 4.49 18.40 21.73
C VAL A 192 5.97 18.33 22.18
N ARG A 193 6.20 18.36 23.48
CA ARG A 193 7.46 18.01 24.14
C ARG A 193 7.33 16.59 24.74
N VAL A 194 8.20 15.67 24.35
CA VAL A 194 8.08 14.23 24.65
C VAL A 194 9.23 13.77 25.54
N THR A 195 8.96 12.98 26.59
CA THR A 195 9.97 12.37 27.50
C THR A 195 9.72 10.85 27.62
N VAL A 196 10.74 9.97 27.69
CA VAL A 196 10.65 8.55 27.21
C VAL A 196 11.16 7.46 28.23
N VAL A 197 10.37 6.39 28.61
CA VAL A 197 10.69 5.29 29.62
C VAL A 197 9.92 3.89 29.53
N PRO A 198 10.48 2.66 29.74
CA PRO A 198 10.27 1.31 29.04
C PRO A 198 8.91 0.53 28.71
N TYR A 199 8.77 -0.17 27.52
CA TYR A 199 8.14 -1.56 27.17
C TYR A 199 7.41 -1.95 25.78
N GLY A 200 7.99 -2.77 24.84
CA GLY A 200 7.37 -3.63 23.71
C GLY A 200 7.54 -3.29 22.16
N ASN A 201 7.32 -4.09 21.07
CA ASN A 201 7.37 -5.53 20.62
C ASN A 201 7.19 -5.62 19.00
N ARG A 202 6.67 -6.61 18.20
CA ARG A 202 6.80 -6.78 16.66
C ARG A 202 5.58 -6.98 15.62
N GLY A 203 5.57 -6.45 14.35
CA GLY A 203 4.67 -6.80 13.15
C GLY A 203 4.24 -5.68 12.11
N HIS A 204 3.94 -5.89 10.78
CA HIS A 204 3.75 -4.75 9.79
C HIS A 204 2.53 -4.64 8.80
N ASN A 205 1.60 -5.60 8.64
CA ASN A 205 0.54 -5.49 7.59
C ASN A 205 -0.88 -5.91 8.05
N GLN A 206 -1.24 -5.55 9.27
CA GLN A 206 -2.25 -6.27 10.05
C GLN A 206 -3.61 -5.54 10.02
N PRO A 207 -4.71 -6.23 9.66
CA PRO A 207 -6.04 -5.63 9.55
C PRO A 207 -6.71 -5.50 10.93
N CYS A 208 -7.00 -4.27 11.35
CA CYS A 208 -7.63 -3.98 12.63
C CYS A 208 -8.95 -3.22 12.43
N THR A 209 -10.07 -3.82 12.83
CA THR A 209 -11.41 -3.24 12.72
C THR A 209 -11.81 -2.50 13.99
N HIS A 210 -12.26 -1.25 13.84
CA HIS A 210 -12.78 -0.45 14.93
C HIS A 210 -14.19 -0.90 15.35
N SER A 211 -14.34 -1.36 16.58
CA SER A 211 -15.57 -1.99 17.09
C SER A 211 -16.79 -1.05 17.10
N GLY A 212 -16.57 0.28 17.14
CA GLY A 212 -17.64 1.28 17.13
C GLY A 212 -18.16 1.69 15.75
N THR A 213 -17.49 1.31 14.65
CA THR A 213 -17.87 1.71 13.28
C THR A 213 -17.78 0.61 12.23
N GLY A 214 -17.18 -0.55 12.53
CA GLY A 214 -16.93 -1.61 11.53
C GLY A 214 -15.91 -1.21 10.45
N ARG A 215 -15.09 -0.19 10.72
CA ARG A 215 -14.08 0.33 9.77
C ARG A 215 -12.75 -0.38 9.99
N CYS A 216 -12.24 -1.03 8.95
CA CYS A 216 -10.93 -1.69 8.99
C CYS A 216 -9.81 -0.70 8.63
N LEU A 217 -8.70 -0.79 9.36
CA LEU A 217 -7.44 -0.12 9.08
C LEU A 217 -6.37 -1.18 8.83
N ILE A 218 -5.44 -0.97 7.89
CA ILE A 218 -4.21 -1.76 7.88
C ILE A 218 -3.22 -1.07 8.82
N THR A 219 -2.56 -1.82 9.68
CA THR A 219 -1.69 -1.29 10.74
C THR A 219 -0.31 -1.92 10.71
N SER A 220 0.69 -1.16 11.12
CA SER A 220 1.91 -1.74 11.67
C SER A 220 1.60 -2.15 13.11
N GLN A 221 1.55 -3.44 13.40
CA GLN A 221 1.57 -3.88 14.79
C GLN A 221 2.95 -3.64 15.40
N ASN A 222 3.11 -3.88 16.70
CA ASN A 222 4.42 -4.31 17.18
C ASN A 222 4.21 -5.09 18.50
N HIS A 223 3.70 -6.34 18.44
CA HIS A 223 3.50 -7.18 19.62
C HIS A 223 3.52 -8.71 19.40
N GLY A 224 3.77 -9.44 20.50
CA GLY A 224 3.69 -10.89 20.65
C GLY A 224 3.09 -11.31 22.00
N PHE A 225 2.46 -10.37 22.68
CA PHE A 225 1.49 -10.55 23.76
C PHE A 225 0.24 -9.76 23.36
N ALA A 226 -0.93 -10.09 23.91
CA ALA A 226 -2.18 -9.36 23.66
C ALA A 226 -2.98 -9.24 24.97
N VAL A 227 -3.90 -8.27 25.02
CA VAL A 227 -4.81 -8.09 26.15
C VAL A 227 -5.98 -9.07 26.03
N ASP A 228 -6.27 -9.83 27.10
CA ASP A 228 -7.45 -10.69 27.14
C ASP A 228 -8.73 -9.84 27.24
N ALA A 229 -9.41 -9.69 26.10
CA ALA A 229 -10.66 -8.94 25.97
C ALA A 229 -11.80 -9.47 26.87
N THR A 230 -11.76 -10.73 27.30
CA THR A 230 -12.78 -11.32 28.18
C THR A 230 -12.57 -10.95 29.66
N SER A 231 -11.39 -10.45 30.01
CA SER A 231 -10.99 -10.03 31.36
C SER A 231 -11.21 -8.54 31.66
N LEU A 232 -11.70 -7.75 30.68
CA LEU A 232 -11.82 -6.30 30.78
C LEU A 232 -12.87 -5.88 31.84
N PRO A 233 -12.57 -4.91 32.73
CA PRO A 233 -13.55 -4.37 33.67
C PRO A 233 -14.68 -3.60 32.97
N ASP A 234 -15.85 -3.51 33.62
CA ASP A 234 -17.06 -2.84 33.10
C ASP A 234 -16.88 -1.40 32.60
N ASP A 235 -15.87 -0.67 33.10
CA ASP A 235 -15.57 0.70 32.68
C ASP A 235 -14.66 0.81 31.44
N TRP A 236 -14.22 -0.32 30.87
CA TRP A 236 -13.45 -0.45 29.63
C TRP A 236 -14.21 -1.19 28.53
N ARG A 237 -13.76 -1.03 27.28
CA ARG A 237 -14.28 -1.72 26.09
C ARG A 237 -13.16 -2.02 25.11
N ILE A 238 -13.36 -3.04 24.28
CA ILE A 238 -12.61 -3.25 23.03
C ILE A 238 -12.78 -2.01 22.16
N LEU A 239 -11.68 -1.52 21.59
CA LEU A 239 -11.66 -0.41 20.63
C LEU A 239 -11.36 -0.93 19.21
N PHE A 240 -10.42 -1.87 19.08
CA PHE A 240 -10.08 -2.54 17.82
C PHE A 240 -9.93 -4.06 18.04
N THR A 241 -10.22 -4.84 17.00
CA THR A 241 -10.00 -6.29 16.90
C THR A 241 -9.22 -6.62 15.64
N ASN A 242 -8.37 -7.64 15.68
CA ASN A 242 -7.58 -8.14 14.54
C ASN A 242 -8.42 -9.10 13.67
N GLU A 243 -8.58 -8.81 12.37
CA GLU A 243 -9.39 -9.63 11.46
C GLU A 243 -8.69 -10.93 11.01
N ASN A 244 -7.41 -11.13 11.34
CA ASN A 244 -6.69 -12.38 11.01
C ASN A 244 -6.84 -13.47 12.08
N ASP A 245 -6.99 -13.08 13.36
CA ASP A 245 -6.87 -13.98 14.51
C ASP A 245 -7.77 -13.62 15.72
N GLU A 246 -8.66 -12.63 15.57
CA GLU A 246 -9.62 -12.15 16.59
C GLU A 246 -8.97 -11.57 17.88
N THR A 247 -7.66 -11.26 17.86
CA THR A 247 -6.98 -10.69 19.03
C THR A 247 -7.36 -9.23 19.31
N ASN A 248 -7.16 -8.78 20.57
CA ASN A 248 -7.44 -7.41 20.96
C ASN A 248 -6.37 -6.44 20.45
N GLU A 249 -6.81 -5.46 19.66
CA GLU A 249 -5.94 -4.46 19.02
C GLU A 249 -6.02 -3.08 19.66
N GLY A 250 -6.81 -2.94 20.72
CA GLY A 250 -6.92 -1.73 21.50
C GLY A 250 -8.08 -1.74 22.47
N ILE A 251 -7.99 -0.88 23.48
CA ILE A 251 -9.00 -0.70 24.52
C ILE A 251 -9.29 0.77 24.75
N VAL A 252 -10.52 1.06 25.15
CA VAL A 252 -10.98 2.43 25.45
C VAL A 252 -11.82 2.45 26.71
N HIS A 253 -11.63 3.50 27.51
CA HIS A 253 -12.44 3.72 28.69
C HIS A 253 -13.76 4.39 28.31
N THR A 254 -14.87 3.85 28.84
CA THR A 254 -16.25 4.33 28.68
C THR A 254 -16.52 5.83 28.93
N THR A 255 -15.65 6.53 29.70
CA THR A 255 -15.95 7.89 30.23
C THR A 255 -14.71 8.75 30.49
N LYS A 256 -13.59 8.16 30.95
CA LYS A 256 -12.32 8.87 31.14
C LYS A 256 -11.62 9.02 29.76
N PRO A 257 -10.78 10.05 29.53
CA PRO A 257 -10.10 10.26 28.25
C PRO A 257 -8.89 9.32 28.07
N PHE A 258 -9.07 8.02 28.30
CA PHE A 258 -8.05 6.99 28.24
C PHE A 258 -8.37 6.00 27.13
N PHE A 259 -7.40 5.77 26.26
CA PHE A 259 -7.41 4.70 25.26
C PHE A 259 -5.98 4.22 25.05
N SER A 260 -5.83 2.99 24.55
CA SER A 260 -4.59 2.48 24.00
C SER A 260 -4.89 1.62 22.78
N VAL A 261 -3.93 1.53 21.88
CA VAL A 261 -3.92 0.60 20.76
C VAL A 261 -2.71 -0.32 20.89
N GLN A 262 -2.85 -1.55 20.40
CA GLN A 262 -1.84 -2.59 20.50
C GLN A 262 -0.89 -2.57 19.28
N PHE A 263 -1.36 -1.97 18.18
CA PHE A 263 -0.59 -1.56 17.02
C PHE A 263 0.04 -0.16 17.18
N HIS A 264 0.83 0.24 16.19
CA HIS A 264 1.73 1.39 16.17
C HIS A 264 1.27 2.46 15.15
N PRO A 265 0.56 3.52 15.60
CA PRO A 265 0.01 4.54 14.71
C PRO A 265 1.06 5.44 14.02
N GLU A 266 2.31 5.40 14.47
CA GLU A 266 3.46 6.06 13.84
C GLU A 266 4.09 5.28 12.69
N HIS A 267 3.62 4.05 12.43
CA HIS A 267 4.06 3.16 11.35
C HIS A 267 5.59 3.04 11.27
N THR A 268 6.17 3.42 10.12
CA THR A 268 7.61 3.58 9.86
C THR A 268 8.46 2.37 10.30
N ALA A 269 8.43 1.27 9.55
CA ALA A 269 7.78 1.08 8.25
C ALA A 269 6.28 0.74 8.33
N GLY A 270 5.58 0.81 7.19
CA GLY A 270 4.17 0.44 7.04
C GLY A 270 3.16 1.62 6.95
N PRO A 271 1.84 1.33 7.05
CA PRO A 271 0.78 2.24 6.61
C PRO A 271 0.39 3.34 7.63
N SER A 272 0.25 4.58 7.16
CA SER A 272 -0.18 5.74 7.96
C SER A 272 -1.70 5.84 8.18
N ASP A 273 -2.43 4.72 8.12
CA ASP A 273 -3.91 4.71 8.12
C ASP A 273 -4.50 5.06 9.50
N SER A 274 -3.68 5.06 10.56
CA SER A 274 -4.08 5.27 11.96
C SER A 274 -3.48 6.52 12.64
N GLU A 275 -2.72 7.36 11.93
CA GLU A 275 -2.10 8.60 12.47
C GLU A 275 -3.10 9.53 13.19
N PHE A 276 -4.36 9.55 12.76
CA PHE A 276 -5.42 10.39 13.33
C PHE A 276 -5.63 10.17 14.85
N LEU A 277 -5.20 9.04 15.39
CA LEU A 277 -5.21 8.76 16.83
C LEU A 277 -4.36 9.76 17.63
N PHE A 278 -3.25 10.25 17.06
CA PHE A 278 -2.46 11.33 17.67
C PHE A 278 -3.24 12.65 17.71
N ASP A 279 -3.99 12.97 16.66
CA ASP A 279 -4.79 14.19 16.60
C ASP A 279 -5.97 14.13 17.58
N VAL A 280 -6.61 12.95 17.73
CA VAL A 280 -7.62 12.71 18.77
C VAL A 280 -7.03 12.88 20.17
N PHE A 281 -5.86 12.29 20.44
CA PHE A 281 -5.16 12.40 21.73
C PHE A 281 -4.81 13.86 22.09
N VAL A 282 -4.18 14.58 21.17
CA VAL A 282 -3.81 16.00 21.36
C VAL A 282 -5.06 16.87 21.55
N ASN A 283 -6.14 16.62 20.81
CA ASN A 283 -7.39 17.36 20.96
C ASN A 283 -8.13 17.02 22.27
N ALA A 284 -8.06 15.78 22.76
CA ALA A 284 -8.57 15.42 24.08
C ALA A 284 -7.81 16.16 25.20
N ILE A 285 -6.47 16.26 25.10
CA ILE A 285 -5.66 17.07 26.04
C ILE A 285 -6.08 18.55 25.98
N ARG A 286 -6.26 19.13 24.79
CA ARG A 286 -6.70 20.52 24.62
C ARG A 286 -8.08 20.76 25.26
N LEU A 287 -9.04 19.85 25.06
CA LEU A 287 -10.37 19.93 25.67
C LEU A 287 -10.29 19.86 27.21
N ARG A 288 -9.54 18.89 27.76
CA ARG A 288 -9.34 18.77 29.22
C ARG A 288 -8.63 19.98 29.83
N LYS A 289 -7.59 20.53 29.18
CA LYS A 289 -6.93 21.78 29.60
C LYS A 289 -7.91 22.98 29.60
N SER A 290 -8.90 23.00 28.70
CA SER A 290 -9.96 24.01 28.66
C SER A 290 -11.13 23.78 29.63
N GLY A 291 -11.02 22.80 30.55
CA GLY A 291 -12.07 22.45 31.50
C GLY A 291 -13.27 21.71 30.91
N LYS A 292 -13.22 21.33 29.62
CA LYS A 292 -14.30 20.62 28.94
C LYS A 292 -14.20 19.12 29.15
N ALA A 293 -15.35 18.46 29.31
CA ALA A 293 -15.44 17.01 29.22
C ALA A 293 -15.20 16.55 27.76
N CYS A 294 -14.66 15.35 27.60
CA CYS A 294 -14.48 14.70 26.30
C CYS A 294 -14.48 13.17 26.52
N CYS A 295 -15.15 12.46 25.62
CA CYS A 295 -15.13 11.00 25.55
C CYS A 295 -14.23 10.62 24.36
N VAL A 296 -13.10 9.94 24.61
CA VAL A 296 -12.16 9.59 23.53
C VAL A 296 -12.73 8.53 22.59
N ASN A 297 -13.57 7.61 23.10
CA ASN A 297 -14.33 6.67 22.27
C ASN A 297 -15.14 7.42 21.19
N ASP A 298 -15.85 8.47 21.57
CA ASP A 298 -16.73 9.21 20.67
C ASP A 298 -15.92 10.05 19.68
N MET A 299 -14.73 10.53 20.07
CA MET A 299 -13.80 11.23 19.19
C MET A 299 -13.16 10.30 18.16
N ILE A 300 -12.75 9.08 18.54
CA ILE A 300 -12.23 8.06 17.61
C ILE A 300 -13.35 7.58 16.68
N THR A 301 -14.54 7.31 17.23
CA THR A 301 -15.75 6.97 16.45
C THR A 301 -16.06 8.06 15.43
N ALA A 302 -16.07 9.34 15.82
CA ALA A 302 -16.33 10.45 14.90
C ALA A 302 -15.24 10.64 13.83
N ALA A 303 -13.98 10.35 14.14
CA ALA A 303 -12.88 10.42 13.17
C ALA A 303 -12.91 9.27 12.15
N LEU A 304 -13.39 8.09 12.55
CA LEU A 304 -13.50 6.91 11.67
C LEU A 304 -14.84 6.81 10.93
N ARG A 305 -15.91 7.42 11.46
CA ARG A 305 -17.27 7.30 10.92
C ARG A 305 -17.36 7.75 9.46
N PHE A 306 -17.87 6.87 8.61
CA PHE A 306 -18.25 7.17 7.24
C PHE A 306 -19.73 6.84 7.04
N ASP A 307 -20.58 7.86 7.02
CA ASP A 307 -21.99 7.69 6.68
C ASP A 307 -22.13 7.54 5.16
N SER A 308 -22.11 6.29 4.68
CA SER A 308 -22.24 6.02 3.26
C SER A 308 -23.66 6.32 2.76
N ASN A 309 -23.78 7.37 1.94
CA ASN A 309 -25.00 7.66 1.18
C ASN A 309 -25.24 6.67 0.01
N TYR A 310 -24.39 5.64 -0.15
CA TYR A 310 -24.53 4.65 -1.20
C TYR A 310 -25.61 3.62 -0.85
N HIS A 311 -26.82 3.84 -1.33
CA HIS A 311 -27.90 2.87 -1.20
C HIS A 311 -27.68 1.67 -2.13
N ILE A 312 -27.22 0.54 -1.57
CA ILE A 312 -27.07 -0.74 -2.28
C ILE A 312 -28.45 -1.19 -2.79
N ARG A 313 -28.74 -0.94 -4.08
CA ARG A 313 -29.96 -1.40 -4.74
C ARG A 313 -29.83 -2.90 -5.07
N GLN A 314 -30.78 -3.71 -4.62
CA GLN A 314 -30.77 -5.14 -4.89
C GLN A 314 -30.94 -5.41 -6.40
N GLN A 315 -29.86 -5.85 -7.03
CA GLN A 315 -29.83 -6.18 -8.45
C GLN A 315 -30.51 -7.53 -8.71
N LYS A 316 -31.33 -7.60 -9.78
CA LYS A 316 -32.06 -8.82 -10.18
C LYS A 316 -31.60 -9.37 -11.52
N LYS A 317 -31.21 -8.49 -12.44
CA LYS A 317 -30.57 -8.85 -13.71
C LYS A 317 -29.50 -7.80 -14.04
N VAL A 318 -28.26 -8.23 -14.26
CA VAL A 318 -27.15 -7.36 -14.65
C VAL A 318 -26.72 -7.66 -16.07
N LEU A 319 -26.51 -6.60 -16.85
CA LEU A 319 -25.90 -6.66 -18.18
C LEU A 319 -24.40 -6.43 -18.06
N VAL A 320 -23.60 -7.33 -18.60
CA VAL A 320 -22.14 -7.24 -18.68
C VAL A 320 -21.74 -6.97 -20.12
N LEU A 321 -20.93 -5.94 -20.35
CA LEU A 321 -20.29 -5.68 -21.63
C LEU A 321 -18.90 -6.32 -21.61
N GLY A 322 -18.61 -7.17 -22.59
CA GLY A 322 -17.32 -7.84 -22.74
C GLY A 322 -16.25 -6.98 -23.41
N SER A 323 -15.12 -7.61 -23.74
CA SER A 323 -13.95 -7.01 -24.38
C SER A 323 -14.21 -6.40 -25.76
N GLY A 324 -15.11 -6.99 -26.54
CA GLY A 324 -15.34 -6.62 -27.94
C GLY A 324 -14.59 -7.55 -28.89
N GLY A 325 -13.86 -7.00 -29.86
CA GLY A 325 -12.86 -7.76 -30.62
C GLY A 325 -11.47 -7.53 -30.03
N LEU A 326 -10.60 -8.53 -30.05
CA LEU A 326 -9.21 -8.38 -29.59
C LEU A 326 -8.47 -7.35 -30.46
N THR A 327 -7.88 -6.33 -29.82
CA THR A 327 -7.10 -5.28 -30.48
C THR A 327 -5.77 -5.05 -29.75
N ILE A 328 -4.80 -4.42 -30.42
CA ILE A 328 -3.54 -4.05 -29.77
C ILE A 328 -3.84 -2.95 -28.74
N GLY A 329 -3.56 -3.25 -27.47
CA GLY A 329 -3.95 -2.39 -26.33
C GLY A 329 -5.28 -2.75 -25.66
N GLN A 330 -5.99 -3.79 -26.13
CA GLN A 330 -7.07 -4.44 -25.37
C GLN A 330 -6.97 -5.97 -25.53
N ALA A 331 -6.33 -6.62 -24.55
CA ALA A 331 -6.00 -8.03 -24.60
C ALA A 331 -7.09 -8.92 -23.96
N GLY A 332 -6.81 -10.22 -23.84
CA GLY A 332 -7.66 -11.20 -23.17
C GLY A 332 -7.78 -11.02 -21.64
N GLU A 333 -7.27 -9.94 -21.07
CA GLU A 333 -7.44 -9.55 -19.67
C GLU A 333 -8.93 -9.31 -19.34
N PHE A 334 -9.60 -8.49 -20.15
CA PHE A 334 -11.03 -8.18 -20.06
C PHE A 334 -11.92 -9.43 -20.23
N ASP A 335 -11.48 -10.37 -21.08
CA ASP A 335 -12.13 -11.67 -21.26
C ASP A 335 -12.07 -12.54 -19.98
N TYR A 336 -11.01 -12.41 -19.16
CA TYR A 336 -10.88 -13.08 -17.86
C TYR A 336 -11.59 -12.32 -16.74
N SER A 337 -11.36 -11.01 -16.61
CA SER A 337 -11.99 -10.14 -15.61
C SER A 337 -13.51 -10.17 -15.71
N GLY A 338 -14.04 -10.01 -16.92
CA GLY A 338 -15.47 -10.12 -17.18
C GLY A 338 -16.05 -11.51 -16.95
N ALA A 339 -15.22 -12.58 -16.92
CA ALA A 339 -15.65 -13.92 -16.53
C ALA A 339 -15.69 -14.09 -14.99
N GLN A 340 -14.79 -13.43 -14.24
CA GLN A 340 -14.87 -13.35 -12.78
C GLN A 340 -16.08 -12.52 -12.32
N ALA A 341 -16.37 -11.40 -13.00
CA ALA A 341 -17.57 -10.60 -12.73
C ALA A 341 -18.86 -11.42 -12.91
N LEU A 342 -18.96 -12.21 -13.98
CA LEU A 342 -20.09 -13.14 -14.20
C LEU A 342 -20.19 -14.22 -13.10
N LYS A 343 -19.06 -14.77 -12.65
CA LYS A 343 -19.00 -15.73 -11.54
C LYS A 343 -19.52 -15.08 -10.24
N ALA A 344 -19.03 -13.91 -9.87
CA ALA A 344 -19.44 -13.21 -8.64
C ALA A 344 -20.93 -12.85 -8.62
N LEU A 345 -21.47 -12.35 -9.75
CA LEU A 345 -22.91 -12.11 -9.90
C LEU A 345 -23.73 -13.38 -9.71
N LYS A 346 -23.27 -14.50 -10.26
CA LYS A 346 -23.92 -15.82 -10.15
C LYS A 346 -23.88 -16.39 -8.74
N GLU A 347 -22.77 -16.22 -8.01
CA GLU A 347 -22.64 -16.58 -6.59
C GLU A 347 -23.55 -15.71 -5.70
N ALA A 348 -23.78 -14.45 -6.07
CA ALA A 348 -24.77 -13.57 -5.45
C ALA A 348 -26.23 -13.85 -5.89
N GLY A 349 -26.48 -14.86 -6.74
CA GLY A 349 -27.82 -15.21 -7.23
C GLY A 349 -28.43 -14.21 -8.24
N ILE A 350 -27.63 -13.32 -8.81
CA ILE A 350 -28.05 -12.28 -9.75
C ILE A 350 -28.03 -12.85 -11.17
N ARG A 351 -29.13 -12.70 -11.92
CA ARG A 351 -29.21 -13.17 -13.30
C ARG A 351 -28.32 -12.34 -14.22
N THR A 352 -27.62 -12.99 -15.13
CA THR A 352 -26.58 -12.39 -15.97
C THR A 352 -26.97 -12.35 -17.45
N VAL A 353 -26.63 -11.25 -18.12
CA VAL A 353 -26.66 -11.13 -19.58
C VAL A 353 -25.30 -10.63 -20.03
N LEU A 354 -24.65 -11.32 -20.97
CA LEU A 354 -23.38 -10.89 -21.57
C LEU A 354 -23.61 -10.40 -23.00
N ILE A 355 -22.97 -9.29 -23.38
CA ILE A 355 -22.73 -8.93 -24.78
C ILE A 355 -21.23 -9.01 -25.04
N ASN A 356 -20.80 -9.95 -25.89
CA ASN A 356 -19.44 -9.99 -26.41
C ASN A 356 -19.46 -10.64 -27.82
N PRO A 357 -18.96 -9.96 -28.87
CA PRO A 357 -18.88 -10.52 -30.23
C PRO A 357 -17.74 -11.53 -30.40
N ASN A 358 -16.75 -11.56 -29.50
CA ASN A 358 -15.70 -12.58 -29.51
C ASN A 358 -16.30 -13.96 -29.22
N VAL A 359 -16.14 -14.92 -30.14
CA VAL A 359 -16.55 -16.33 -29.95
C VAL A 359 -15.42 -17.21 -29.41
N ALA A 360 -14.19 -16.70 -29.36
CA ALA A 360 -12.97 -17.43 -28.99
C ALA A 360 -12.50 -17.13 -27.55
N THR A 361 -13.40 -16.64 -26.69
CA THR A 361 -13.14 -16.27 -25.29
C THR A 361 -13.76 -17.25 -24.30
N VAL A 362 -13.10 -17.40 -23.14
CA VAL A 362 -13.68 -18.13 -21.99
C VAL A 362 -14.96 -17.44 -21.49
N GLN A 363 -15.07 -16.12 -21.61
CA GLN A 363 -16.22 -15.34 -21.13
C GLN A 363 -17.55 -15.79 -21.75
N THR A 364 -17.53 -16.18 -23.02
CA THR A 364 -18.72 -16.64 -23.77
C THR A 364 -18.97 -18.14 -23.64
N SER A 365 -18.18 -18.86 -22.84
CA SER A 365 -18.35 -20.30 -22.63
C SER A 365 -19.64 -20.62 -21.86
N LYS A 366 -20.27 -21.75 -22.22
CA LYS A 366 -21.57 -22.16 -21.67
C LYS A 366 -21.52 -22.28 -20.15
N GLY A 367 -22.31 -21.46 -19.45
CA GLY A 367 -22.47 -21.51 -18.00
C GLY A 367 -21.79 -20.39 -17.21
N PHE A 368 -21.04 -19.49 -17.86
CA PHE A 368 -20.60 -18.23 -17.24
C PHE A 368 -21.77 -17.26 -17.11
N ALA A 369 -22.35 -16.82 -18.24
CA ALA A 369 -23.60 -16.05 -18.26
C ALA A 369 -24.82 -16.98 -18.43
N ASP A 370 -25.98 -16.53 -17.95
CA ASP A 370 -27.27 -17.18 -18.22
C ASP A 370 -27.70 -16.97 -19.69
N PHE A 371 -27.41 -15.80 -20.26
CA PHE A 371 -27.72 -15.43 -21.64
C PHE A 371 -26.54 -14.67 -22.26
N THR A 372 -26.07 -15.11 -23.44
CA THR A 372 -24.97 -14.48 -24.18
C THR A 372 -25.46 -13.99 -25.53
N TYR A 373 -25.16 -12.73 -25.84
CA TYR A 373 -25.42 -12.06 -27.10
C TYR A 373 -24.10 -11.85 -27.86
N PHE A 374 -23.93 -12.58 -28.96
CA PHE A 374 -22.82 -12.39 -29.91
C PHE A 374 -23.13 -11.20 -30.83
N LEU A 375 -23.13 -10.00 -30.26
CA LEU A 375 -23.42 -8.73 -30.94
C LEU A 375 -22.25 -7.74 -30.76
N PRO A 376 -22.00 -6.84 -31.72
CA PRO A 376 -21.06 -5.74 -31.55
C PRO A 376 -21.42 -4.86 -30.34
N ILE A 377 -20.40 -4.40 -29.61
CA ILE A 377 -20.59 -3.48 -28.48
C ILE A 377 -20.67 -2.05 -29.03
N THR A 378 -21.82 -1.72 -29.61
CA THR A 378 -22.18 -0.36 -30.03
C THR A 378 -23.47 0.08 -29.34
N LYS A 379 -23.68 1.40 -29.26
CA LYS A 379 -24.83 2.01 -28.58
C LYS A 379 -26.16 1.42 -29.04
N GLU A 380 -26.29 1.11 -30.34
CA GLU A 380 -27.51 0.62 -30.97
C GLU A 380 -27.84 -0.81 -30.49
N TYR A 381 -26.90 -1.75 -30.63
CA TYR A 381 -27.10 -3.14 -30.20
C TYR A 381 -27.25 -3.27 -28.68
N VAL A 382 -26.46 -2.52 -27.91
CA VAL A 382 -26.57 -2.52 -26.44
C VAL A 382 -27.91 -1.93 -26.00
N THR A 383 -28.40 -0.85 -26.64
CA THR A 383 -29.74 -0.30 -26.40
C THR A 383 -30.84 -1.33 -26.69
N ASP A 384 -30.75 -2.10 -27.77
CA ASP A 384 -31.76 -3.11 -28.10
C ASP A 384 -31.75 -4.31 -27.15
N VAL A 385 -30.58 -4.72 -26.64
CA VAL A 385 -30.49 -5.70 -25.55
C VAL A 385 -31.08 -5.12 -24.25
N ILE A 386 -30.83 -3.85 -23.90
CA ILE A 386 -31.44 -3.19 -22.73
C ILE A 386 -32.97 -3.16 -22.86
N LYS A 387 -33.52 -2.75 -24.01
CA LYS A 387 -34.97 -2.75 -24.29
C LYS A 387 -35.61 -4.12 -24.08
N LYS A 388 -34.95 -5.18 -24.55
CA LYS A 388 -35.43 -6.57 -24.52
C LYS A 388 -35.28 -7.23 -23.15
N GLU A 389 -34.10 -7.12 -22.54
CA GLU A 389 -33.77 -7.84 -21.32
C GLU A 389 -34.19 -7.10 -20.05
N ARG A 390 -34.31 -5.77 -20.07
CA ARG A 390 -34.59 -4.92 -18.90
C ARG A 390 -33.69 -5.25 -17.71
N PRO A 391 -32.36 -5.13 -17.85
CA PRO A 391 -31.44 -5.24 -16.72
C PRO A 391 -31.70 -4.11 -15.71
N THR A 392 -31.45 -4.38 -14.43
CA THR A 392 -31.54 -3.40 -13.33
C THR A 392 -30.20 -2.71 -13.03
N GLY A 393 -29.12 -3.14 -13.71
CA GLY A 393 -27.77 -2.61 -13.57
C GLY A 393 -26.88 -3.07 -14.72
N ILE A 394 -25.77 -2.36 -14.95
CA ILE A 394 -24.82 -2.64 -16.02
C ILE A 394 -23.38 -2.65 -15.47
N LEU A 395 -22.55 -3.54 -16.00
CA LEU A 395 -21.10 -3.55 -15.78
C LEU A 395 -20.39 -3.33 -17.12
N CYS A 396 -19.61 -2.25 -17.19
CA CYS A 396 -18.91 -1.79 -18.40
C CYS A 396 -17.41 -1.54 -18.19
N THR A 397 -16.90 -1.67 -16.97
CA THR A 397 -15.46 -1.54 -16.64
C THR A 397 -14.66 -2.73 -17.17
N PHE A 398 -15.14 -3.95 -16.89
CA PHE A 398 -14.53 -5.24 -17.27
C PHE A 398 -14.41 -5.52 -18.78
N GLY A 399 -14.87 -4.61 -19.64
CA GLY A 399 -14.79 -4.72 -21.10
C GLY A 399 -13.80 -3.73 -21.75
N GLY A 400 -12.97 -3.06 -20.94
CA GLY A 400 -12.01 -2.07 -21.39
C GLY A 400 -12.65 -0.87 -22.08
N GLN A 401 -11.87 -0.16 -22.91
CA GLN A 401 -12.29 1.10 -23.52
C GLN A 401 -13.51 0.97 -24.44
N THR A 402 -13.70 -0.18 -25.10
CA THR A 402 -14.85 -0.44 -25.97
C THR A 402 -16.17 -0.41 -25.19
N ALA A 403 -16.23 -1.15 -24.07
CA ALA A 403 -17.38 -1.18 -23.19
C ALA A 403 -17.60 0.17 -22.47
N LEU A 404 -16.52 0.81 -22.00
CA LEU A 404 -16.61 2.10 -21.33
C LEU A 404 -17.11 3.20 -22.27
N ASN A 405 -16.58 3.33 -23.49
CA ASN A 405 -17.04 4.34 -24.46
C ASN A 405 -18.51 4.12 -24.83
N CYS A 406 -18.92 2.87 -25.06
CA CYS A 406 -20.31 2.54 -25.33
C CYS A 406 -21.24 2.93 -24.16
N ALA A 407 -20.84 2.67 -22.91
CA ALA A 407 -21.58 3.10 -21.73
C ALA A 407 -21.62 4.63 -21.57
N ILE A 408 -20.51 5.32 -21.83
CA ILE A 408 -20.45 6.79 -21.81
C ILE A 408 -21.44 7.40 -22.82
N ASP A 409 -21.57 6.84 -24.02
CA ASP A 409 -22.51 7.33 -25.03
C ASP A 409 -23.97 6.99 -24.70
N LEU A 410 -24.24 5.82 -24.11
CA LEU A 410 -25.55 5.46 -23.54
C LEU A 410 -25.97 6.40 -22.39
N TYR A 411 -25.00 6.87 -21.61
CA TYR A 411 -25.21 7.84 -20.52
C TYR A 411 -25.48 9.26 -21.07
N LYS A 412 -24.66 9.75 -22.02
CA LYS A 412 -24.87 11.05 -22.71
C LYS A 412 -26.28 11.13 -23.32
N ASP A 413 -26.71 10.07 -23.99
CA ASP A 413 -28.03 9.98 -24.64
C ASP A 413 -29.18 9.67 -23.66
N LYS A 414 -28.91 9.62 -22.34
CA LYS A 414 -29.88 9.34 -21.26
C LYS A 414 -30.63 8.01 -21.39
N ILE A 415 -30.10 7.05 -22.15
CA ILE A 415 -30.69 5.71 -22.32
C ILE A 415 -30.78 5.00 -20.96
N PHE A 416 -29.79 5.19 -20.08
CA PHE A 416 -29.81 4.64 -18.73
C PHE A 416 -30.92 5.27 -17.85
N GLU A 417 -31.17 6.58 -17.93
CA GLU A 417 -32.30 7.22 -17.24
C GLU A 417 -33.65 6.65 -17.75
N GLN A 418 -33.78 6.51 -19.08
CA GLN A 418 -34.98 6.01 -19.76
C GLN A 418 -35.34 4.56 -19.36
N PHE A 419 -34.35 3.72 -19.04
CA PHE A 419 -34.54 2.32 -18.68
C PHE A 419 -34.23 2.00 -17.20
N HIS A 420 -34.02 3.03 -16.37
CA HIS A 420 -33.74 2.93 -14.92
C HIS A 420 -32.49 2.10 -14.58
N VAL A 421 -31.38 2.41 -15.27
CA VAL A 421 -30.03 1.89 -15.00
C VAL A 421 -29.20 3.01 -14.36
N ASP A 422 -28.43 2.69 -13.32
CA ASP A 422 -27.60 3.67 -12.57
C ASP A 422 -26.16 3.75 -13.10
N VAL A 423 -25.57 4.96 -13.13
CA VAL A 423 -24.17 5.25 -13.51
C VAL A 423 -23.65 6.45 -12.71
N THR A 424 -22.35 6.49 -12.38
CA THR A 424 -21.70 7.54 -11.57
C THR A 424 -20.35 7.98 -12.15
N SER A 425 -19.98 9.26 -11.96
CA SER A 425 -18.67 9.84 -12.33
C SER A 425 -18.39 11.12 -11.52
N ILE A 426 -17.10 11.52 -11.40
CA ILE A 426 -16.52 12.82 -10.97
C ILE A 426 -14.98 12.69 -11.09
N GLY A 427 -14.20 13.78 -11.03
CA GLY A 427 -12.71 13.70 -10.98
C GLY A 427 -12.01 15.00 -10.60
N GLU A 428 -10.68 14.94 -10.37
CA GLU A 428 -9.82 16.10 -10.03
C GLU A 428 -8.45 16.09 -10.75
N ARG A 429 -7.42 16.75 -10.17
CA ARG A 429 -6.27 17.33 -10.88
C ARG A 429 -5.20 16.34 -11.38
N VAL A 430 -4.52 16.77 -12.45
CA VAL A 430 -3.50 16.04 -13.22
C VAL A 430 -2.14 16.74 -13.12
N ALA A 431 -1.07 16.14 -13.67
CA ALA A 431 0.17 16.86 -14.01
C ALA A 431 -0.09 18.14 -14.85
N PRO A 432 0.87 19.08 -14.93
CA PRO A 432 0.75 20.31 -15.73
C PRO A 432 0.43 20.01 -17.20
N SER A 433 -0.86 20.10 -17.52
CA SER A 433 -1.43 19.60 -18.76
C SER A 433 -2.51 20.52 -19.30
N ARG A 434 -2.78 20.39 -20.59
CA ARG A 434 -3.92 21.05 -21.24
C ARG A 434 -4.60 20.11 -22.22
N ALA A 435 -5.91 19.97 -22.05
CA ALA A 435 -6.77 19.40 -23.07
C ALA A 435 -6.88 20.36 -24.27
N ALA A 436 -6.76 19.83 -25.48
CA ALA A 436 -6.96 20.55 -26.72
C ALA A 436 -7.82 19.71 -27.68
N THR A 437 -8.82 20.34 -28.29
CA THR A 437 -9.71 19.75 -29.31
C THR A 437 -9.32 20.18 -30.73
N THR A 438 -8.21 20.92 -30.88
CA THR A 438 -7.70 21.39 -32.18
C THR A 438 -6.18 21.39 -32.19
N LEU A 439 -5.61 21.22 -33.39
CA LEU A 439 -4.16 21.30 -33.61
C LEU A 439 -3.57 22.63 -33.13
N ARG A 440 -4.29 23.74 -33.30
CA ARG A 440 -3.84 25.07 -32.84
C ARG A 440 -3.78 25.15 -31.31
N GLY A 441 -4.80 24.63 -30.62
CA GLY A 441 -4.82 24.55 -29.16
C GLY A 441 -3.73 23.63 -28.60
N ALA A 442 -3.40 22.53 -29.30
CA ALA A 442 -2.30 21.64 -28.92
C ALA A 442 -0.94 22.34 -29.03
N ILE A 443 -0.73 23.13 -30.09
CA ILE A 443 0.47 23.97 -30.27
C ILE A 443 0.56 25.05 -29.17
N GLU A 444 -0.52 25.80 -28.92
CA GLU A 444 -0.58 26.82 -27.87
C GLU A 444 -0.30 26.23 -26.47
N ALA A 445 -0.78 25.02 -26.20
CA ALA A 445 -0.50 24.28 -24.97
C ALA A 445 0.97 23.89 -24.84
N ALA A 446 1.57 23.32 -25.88
CA ALA A 446 2.97 22.89 -25.87
C ALA A 446 3.96 24.07 -25.83
N GLU A 447 3.63 25.18 -26.48
CA GLU A 447 4.42 26.42 -26.43
C GLU A 447 4.38 27.05 -25.02
N LEU A 448 3.26 26.93 -24.29
CA LEU A 448 3.14 27.37 -22.90
C LEU A 448 3.85 26.44 -21.88
N LEU A 449 3.77 25.12 -22.06
CA LEU A 449 4.42 24.13 -21.19
C LEU A 449 5.93 24.02 -21.48
N GLY A 450 6.34 24.38 -22.69
CA GLY A 450 7.70 24.24 -23.23
C GLY A 450 8.03 22.78 -23.55
N TYR A 451 8.74 22.56 -24.66
CA TYR A 451 9.22 21.25 -25.06
C TYR A 451 10.31 20.72 -24.09
N PRO A 452 10.55 19.39 -24.02
CA PRO A 452 9.72 18.32 -24.59
C PRO A 452 8.36 18.17 -23.88
N VAL A 453 7.35 17.74 -24.62
CA VAL A 453 5.99 17.44 -24.15
C VAL A 453 5.59 16.01 -24.52
N LEU A 454 4.59 15.47 -23.82
CA LEU A 454 3.90 14.25 -24.18
C LEU A 454 2.52 14.62 -24.74
N VAL A 455 2.13 13.99 -25.85
CA VAL A 455 0.77 14.00 -26.39
C VAL A 455 0.09 12.70 -25.99
N ARG A 456 -1.14 12.76 -25.48
CA ARG A 456 -2.01 11.60 -25.23
C ARG A 456 -3.37 11.80 -25.89
N ALA A 457 -3.90 10.77 -26.54
CA ALA A 457 -5.29 10.80 -27.02
C ALA A 457 -6.27 10.55 -25.86
N ALA A 458 -7.38 11.28 -25.79
CA ALA A 458 -8.43 11.01 -24.82
C ALA A 458 -9.24 9.76 -25.23
N PHE A 459 -9.83 9.06 -24.26
CA PHE A 459 -10.67 7.86 -24.46
C PHE A 459 -9.97 6.70 -25.21
N ALA A 460 -8.66 6.55 -24.99
CA ALA A 460 -7.82 5.51 -25.58
C ALA A 460 -6.94 4.82 -24.50
N LEU A 461 -6.69 3.51 -24.66
CA LEU A 461 -5.78 2.72 -23.84
C LEU A 461 -4.49 2.39 -24.61
N GLY A 462 -3.49 1.83 -23.91
CA GLY A 462 -2.25 1.32 -24.51
C GLY A 462 -1.39 2.34 -25.25
N GLY A 463 -1.58 3.64 -24.97
CA GLY A 463 -0.85 4.73 -25.65
C GLY A 463 -1.24 4.93 -27.12
N LEU A 464 -2.38 4.42 -27.59
CA LEU A 464 -2.84 4.63 -28.97
C LEU A 464 -2.92 6.14 -29.29
N GLY A 465 -2.34 6.56 -30.41
CA GLY A 465 -2.26 7.98 -30.81
C GLY A 465 -1.41 8.87 -29.91
N SER A 466 -0.65 8.31 -28.96
CA SER A 466 0.16 9.06 -28.00
C SER A 466 1.64 9.08 -28.39
N GLY A 467 2.39 10.08 -27.94
CA GLY A 467 3.83 10.16 -28.25
C GLY A 467 4.53 11.42 -27.72
N PHE A 468 5.84 11.33 -27.55
CA PHE A 468 6.68 12.45 -27.12
C PHE A 468 7.04 13.38 -28.29
N ALA A 469 6.91 14.68 -28.08
CA ALA A 469 7.36 15.71 -29.01
C ALA A 469 8.46 16.57 -28.36
N ASN A 470 9.64 16.57 -28.98
CA ASN A 470 10.79 17.39 -28.57
C ASN A 470 10.77 18.80 -29.20
N ASN A 471 9.89 19.01 -30.19
CA ASN A 471 9.69 20.28 -30.88
C ASN A 471 8.29 20.35 -31.53
N ARG A 472 7.99 21.53 -32.08
CA ARG A 472 6.72 21.87 -32.73
C ARG A 472 6.37 21.02 -33.96
N ALA A 473 7.36 20.50 -34.70
CA ALA A 473 7.11 19.69 -35.89
C ALA A 473 6.68 18.27 -35.51
N GLU A 474 7.36 17.65 -34.55
CA GLU A 474 6.98 16.36 -33.95
C GLU A 474 5.58 16.44 -33.31
N LEU A 475 5.30 17.52 -32.57
CA LEU A 475 3.98 17.77 -31.99
C LEU A 475 2.88 17.79 -33.05
N ILE A 476 3.10 18.49 -34.16
CA ILE A 476 2.10 18.61 -35.23
C ILE A 476 1.77 17.23 -35.82
N ALA A 477 2.78 16.40 -36.10
CA ALA A 477 2.58 15.06 -36.64
C ALA A 477 1.76 14.18 -35.68
N ILE A 478 2.14 14.13 -34.40
CA ILE A 478 1.47 13.29 -33.40
C ILE A 478 0.05 13.80 -33.12
N ALA A 479 -0.13 15.10 -32.90
CA ALA A 479 -1.45 15.68 -32.61
C ALA A 479 -2.42 15.60 -33.80
N GLN A 480 -1.94 15.66 -35.05
CA GLN A 480 -2.77 15.41 -36.23
C GLN A 480 -3.28 13.97 -36.28
N GLN A 481 -2.41 12.98 -36.01
CA GLN A 481 -2.80 11.57 -35.99
C GLN A 481 -3.75 11.27 -34.81
N ALA A 482 -3.50 11.85 -33.64
CA ALA A 482 -4.35 11.68 -32.46
C ALA A 482 -5.75 12.28 -32.66
N LEU A 483 -5.84 13.50 -33.17
CA LEU A 483 -7.12 14.19 -33.45
C LEU A 483 -7.91 13.60 -34.63
N ALA A 484 -7.33 12.66 -35.40
CA ALA A 484 -8.06 11.85 -36.38
C ALA A 484 -8.81 10.65 -35.76
N HIS A 485 -8.56 10.35 -34.48
CA HIS A 485 -9.11 9.19 -33.77
C HIS A 485 -9.75 9.53 -32.41
N SER A 486 -9.58 10.75 -31.90
CA SER A 486 -10.23 11.25 -30.68
C SER A 486 -10.50 12.75 -30.78
N ASP A 487 -11.66 13.21 -30.30
CA ASP A 487 -12.04 14.64 -30.30
C ASP A 487 -11.14 15.52 -29.40
N GLN A 488 -10.28 14.91 -28.58
CA GLN A 488 -9.44 15.59 -27.61
C GLN A 488 -8.08 14.91 -27.45
N VAL A 489 -7.03 15.75 -27.35
CA VAL A 489 -5.70 15.34 -26.87
C VAL A 489 -5.35 16.05 -25.57
N LEU A 490 -4.63 15.38 -24.69
CA LEU A 490 -3.93 15.98 -23.56
C LEU A 490 -2.49 16.27 -23.99
N ILE A 491 -2.03 17.49 -23.72
CA ILE A 491 -0.62 17.88 -23.86
C ILE A 491 -0.07 18.04 -22.44
N ASP A 492 0.88 17.20 -22.07
CA ASP A 492 1.52 17.16 -20.75
C ASP A 492 3.00 17.57 -20.84
N LYS A 493 3.58 18.09 -19.75
CA LYS A 493 5.04 18.23 -19.66
C LYS A 493 5.70 16.85 -19.69
N SER A 494 6.76 16.67 -20.49
CA SER A 494 7.48 15.39 -20.53
C SER A 494 8.26 15.14 -19.24
N LEU A 495 8.04 13.98 -18.63
CA LEU A 495 8.74 13.48 -17.43
C LEU A 495 9.68 12.30 -17.77
N LYS A 496 10.18 12.27 -19.01
CA LYS A 496 11.02 11.18 -19.52
C LYS A 496 12.27 10.97 -18.66
N GLY A 497 12.39 9.78 -18.06
CA GLY A 497 13.49 9.40 -17.16
C GLY A 497 13.12 9.40 -15.67
N TRP A 498 11.89 9.76 -15.31
CA TRP A 498 11.35 9.56 -13.97
C TRP A 498 10.97 8.08 -13.73
N LYS A 499 10.90 7.66 -12.46
CA LYS A 499 10.41 6.33 -12.07
C LYS A 499 8.90 6.29 -12.36
N GLU A 500 8.47 5.43 -13.28
CA GLU A 500 7.05 5.13 -13.50
C GLU A 500 6.61 4.07 -12.47
N ILE A 501 5.61 4.39 -11.64
CA ILE A 501 5.16 3.57 -10.51
C ILE A 501 3.64 3.45 -10.57
N GLU A 502 3.14 2.22 -10.50
CA GLU A 502 1.71 1.89 -10.50
C GLU A 502 1.28 1.34 -9.15
N TYR A 503 0.01 1.55 -8.79
CA TYR A 503 -0.66 0.92 -7.65
C TYR A 503 -2.04 0.40 -8.08
N GLU A 504 -2.32 -0.86 -7.76
CA GLU A 504 -3.69 -1.40 -7.81
C GLU A 504 -4.39 -1.07 -6.49
N VAL A 505 -5.63 -0.62 -6.54
CA VAL A 505 -6.34 -0.07 -5.38
C VAL A 505 -7.77 -0.56 -5.37
N VAL A 506 -8.22 -1.15 -4.26
CA VAL A 506 -9.61 -1.59 -4.10
C VAL A 506 -10.28 -0.75 -3.01
N ARG A 507 -11.43 -0.14 -3.34
CA ARG A 507 -12.25 0.65 -2.42
C ARG A 507 -13.69 0.14 -2.42
N ASP A 508 -14.25 -0.13 -1.24
CA ASP A 508 -15.63 -0.59 -1.10
C ASP A 508 -16.63 0.56 -0.91
N ALA A 509 -17.93 0.20 -0.83
CA ALA A 509 -19.02 1.16 -0.59
C ALA A 509 -19.06 1.72 0.86
N PHE A 510 -18.20 1.23 1.76
CA PHE A 510 -18.09 1.61 3.17
C PHE A 510 -16.83 2.44 3.47
N ASP A 511 -16.07 2.82 2.43
CA ASP A 511 -14.81 3.57 2.48
C ASP A 511 -13.62 2.82 3.09
N ASN A 512 -13.70 1.49 3.20
CA ASN A 512 -12.51 0.65 3.35
C ASN A 512 -11.74 0.72 2.02
N CYS A 513 -10.43 0.95 2.08
CA CYS A 513 -9.59 1.19 0.90
C CYS A 513 -8.21 0.58 1.12
N ILE A 514 -7.82 -0.36 0.25
CA ILE A 514 -6.56 -1.10 0.32
C ILE A 514 -5.79 -0.97 -1.00
N THR A 515 -4.47 -1.07 -0.95
CA THR A 515 -3.62 -1.00 -2.14
C THR A 515 -2.25 -1.65 -1.90
N VAL A 516 -1.67 -2.17 -2.97
CA VAL A 516 -0.38 -2.88 -2.99
C VAL A 516 0.37 -2.51 -4.26
N ALA A 517 1.68 -2.24 -4.14
CA ALA A 517 2.60 -2.24 -5.29
C ALA A 517 3.93 -2.93 -4.93
N PRO A 518 4.29 -4.06 -5.53
CA PRO A 518 5.64 -4.60 -5.37
C PRO A 518 6.63 -3.74 -6.15
N SER A 519 7.68 -3.24 -5.50
CA SER A 519 8.74 -2.46 -6.15
C SER A 519 10.13 -2.81 -5.61
N GLN A 520 11.16 -2.52 -6.38
CA GLN A 520 12.56 -2.84 -6.05
C GLN A 520 13.38 -1.62 -5.61
N THR A 521 12.94 -0.40 -5.91
CA THR A 521 13.77 0.83 -5.91
C THR A 521 13.08 2.02 -5.24
N LEU A 522 12.07 1.76 -4.40
CA LEU A 522 11.47 2.74 -3.50
C LEU A 522 11.93 2.48 -2.06
N THR A 523 12.10 3.55 -1.28
CA THR A 523 12.18 3.46 0.18
C THR A 523 10.79 3.31 0.80
N ASP A 524 10.69 2.96 2.09
CA ASP A 524 9.39 2.94 2.79
C ASP A 524 8.69 4.31 2.74
N LYS A 525 9.46 5.41 2.82
CA LYS A 525 8.95 6.78 2.65
C LYS A 525 8.33 6.99 1.27
N GLU A 526 9.07 6.71 0.20
CA GLU A 526 8.57 6.87 -1.18
C GLU A 526 7.35 5.98 -1.44
N TYR A 527 7.37 4.75 -0.94
CA TYR A 527 6.25 3.80 -1.03
C TYR A 527 5.00 4.32 -0.31
N ASN A 528 5.09 4.61 0.99
CA ASN A 528 3.91 5.02 1.76
C ASN A 528 3.40 6.41 1.38
N MET A 529 4.26 7.31 0.87
CA MET A 529 3.83 8.57 0.26
C MET A 529 2.91 8.33 -0.96
N LEU A 530 3.33 7.47 -1.89
CA LEU A 530 2.55 7.14 -3.08
C LEU A 530 1.27 6.36 -2.75
N ARG A 531 1.34 5.33 -1.89
CA ARG A 531 0.16 4.62 -1.33
C ARG A 531 -0.85 5.58 -0.71
N THR A 532 -0.38 6.53 0.10
CA THR A 532 -1.25 7.51 0.77
C THR A 532 -1.87 8.49 -0.23
N CYS A 533 -1.14 8.84 -1.29
CA CYS A 533 -1.68 9.60 -2.42
C CYS A 533 -2.81 8.80 -3.11
N ALA A 534 -2.57 7.53 -3.42
CA ALA A 534 -3.52 6.66 -4.12
C ALA A 534 -4.85 6.55 -3.38
N ILE A 535 -4.80 6.24 -2.07
CA ILE A 535 -5.98 6.16 -1.21
C ILE A 535 -6.73 7.50 -1.14
N LYS A 536 -6.02 8.64 -0.99
CA LYS A 536 -6.63 9.98 -0.94
C LYS A 536 -7.33 10.34 -2.26
N VAL A 537 -6.68 10.05 -3.39
CA VAL A 537 -7.21 10.32 -4.73
C VAL A 537 -8.45 9.47 -5.00
N ILE A 538 -8.41 8.16 -4.75
CA ILE A 538 -9.51 7.23 -5.07
C ILE A 538 -10.72 7.43 -4.15
N ARG A 539 -10.50 7.86 -2.90
CA ARG A 539 -11.57 8.40 -2.04
C ARG A 539 -12.19 9.69 -2.61
N HIS A 540 -11.39 10.63 -3.11
CA HIS A 540 -11.87 11.88 -3.70
C HIS A 540 -12.68 11.65 -4.98
N PHE A 541 -12.20 10.78 -5.88
CA PHE A 541 -12.92 10.41 -7.11
C PHE A 541 -14.18 9.56 -6.83
N GLY A 542 -14.41 9.12 -5.58
CA GLY A 542 -15.60 8.39 -5.17
C GLY A 542 -15.71 6.97 -5.71
N ILE A 543 -14.60 6.39 -6.18
CA ILE A 543 -14.56 5.08 -6.85
C ILE A 543 -14.98 3.97 -5.88
N ILE A 544 -15.81 3.05 -6.36
CA ILE A 544 -16.24 1.84 -5.64
C ILE A 544 -15.99 0.67 -6.59
N GLY A 545 -15.15 -0.27 -6.16
CA GLY A 545 -14.55 -1.30 -7.01
C GLY A 545 -13.02 -1.21 -6.99
N GLU A 546 -12.41 -1.47 -8.14
CA GLU A 546 -10.96 -1.43 -8.39
C GLU A 546 -10.57 -0.10 -9.08
N CYS A 547 -9.31 0.33 -8.96
CA CYS A 547 -8.69 1.35 -9.80
C CYS A 547 -7.15 1.26 -9.82
N ASN A 548 -6.56 0.98 -10.98
CA ASN A 548 -5.14 1.25 -11.28
C ASN A 548 -4.85 2.77 -11.27
N ILE A 549 -3.76 3.18 -10.61
CA ILE A 549 -3.30 4.58 -10.58
C ILE A 549 -1.79 4.69 -10.80
N GLN A 550 -1.39 5.62 -11.67
CA GLN A 550 0.00 5.73 -12.15
C GLN A 550 0.66 7.07 -11.82
N TYR A 551 1.93 6.99 -11.42
CA TYR A 551 2.77 8.10 -10.98
C TYR A 551 4.10 8.14 -11.72
N ALA A 552 4.60 9.36 -11.95
CA ALA A 552 6.01 9.61 -12.18
C ALA A 552 6.62 10.16 -10.90
N LEU A 553 7.66 9.51 -10.38
CA LEU A 553 8.47 9.95 -9.24
C LEU A 553 9.88 10.32 -9.75
N ASP A 554 10.35 11.51 -9.41
CA ASP A 554 11.69 11.97 -9.75
C ASP A 554 12.76 10.99 -9.21
N PRO A 555 13.80 10.64 -9.97
CA PRO A 555 14.76 9.62 -9.55
C PRO A 555 15.74 10.14 -8.48
N SER A 556 15.68 11.43 -8.14
CA SER A 556 16.63 12.17 -7.30
C SER A 556 16.00 12.99 -6.17
N SER A 557 14.68 12.92 -5.97
CA SER A 557 13.95 13.68 -4.96
C SER A 557 12.57 13.06 -4.68
N ASP A 558 11.90 13.47 -3.59
CA ASP A 558 10.52 13.05 -3.29
C ASP A 558 9.46 13.67 -4.24
N THR A 559 9.85 14.23 -5.40
CA THR A 559 8.95 14.98 -6.28
C THR A 559 8.08 14.03 -7.11
N VAL A 560 6.76 14.13 -6.97
CA VAL A 560 5.79 13.25 -7.66
C VAL A 560 4.88 14.04 -8.59
N CYS A 561 4.59 13.47 -9.76
CA CYS A 561 3.52 13.88 -10.65
C CYS A 561 2.54 12.72 -10.91
N PHE A 562 1.25 13.02 -10.90
CA PHE A 562 0.18 12.09 -11.28
C PHE A 562 0.09 11.98 -12.81
N LEU A 563 0.10 10.75 -13.34
CA LEU A 563 0.01 10.49 -14.78
C LEU A 563 -1.44 10.29 -15.22
N TYR A 564 -2.10 9.24 -14.70
CA TYR A 564 -3.52 8.96 -14.92
C TYR A 564 -4.09 7.94 -13.91
N ILE A 565 -5.41 7.73 -14.03
CA ILE A 565 -6.22 6.70 -13.36
C ILE A 565 -6.86 5.84 -14.44
N SER A 566 -6.96 4.54 -14.20
CA SER A 566 -7.79 3.64 -15.01
C SER A 566 -8.82 2.90 -14.16
N ASN A 567 -10.08 3.35 -14.24
CA ASN A 567 -11.25 2.64 -13.68
C ASN A 567 -11.80 1.62 -14.69
N THR A 568 -10.92 0.85 -15.33
CA THR A 568 -11.26 -0.22 -16.30
C THR A 568 -10.36 -1.45 -16.20
N ILE A 569 -9.36 -1.47 -15.31
CA ILE A 569 -8.34 -2.53 -15.23
C ILE A 569 -8.41 -3.24 -13.87
N PHE A 570 -9.58 -3.77 -13.51
CA PHE A 570 -9.76 -5.20 -13.26
C PHE A 570 -11.24 -5.62 -13.10
#